data_AF-A0A940TZ72-F1
#
_entry.id   AF-A0A940TZ72-F1
#
_cell.length_a   1.000
_cell.length_b   1.000
_cell.length_c   1.000
_cell.angle_alpha   90.00
_cell.angle_beta   90.00
_cell.angle_gamma   90.00
#
_symmetry.space_group_name_H-M   'P 1'
#
loop_
_entity.id
_entity.type
_entity.pdbx_description
1 polymer ?
#
loop_
_entity_poly.entity_id
_entity_poly.type
_entity_poly.pdbx_seq_one_letter_code
_entity_poly.pdbx_strand_id
1 'polypeptide(L)'
;MSFVCPQCLETGSLEITQAIQLPEDECSGDLMLQVIECTQCHFTGLAVYAEERHSALDTIDWKHIGYRVAAADLAAVRHLIRNCPDPLNPHCTCASHAHLVRLDASGCWQGLVEFEVEGDFAMRMIA
;
A
#
# COMPACT_ATOMS: atom_id res chain seq x y z
N MET A 1 9.51 8.12 -8.03
CA MET A 1 10.50 7.12 -7.60
C MET A 1 10.35 5.93 -8.51
N SER A 2 11.46 5.35 -8.96
CA SER A 2 11.46 4.27 -9.95
C SER A 2 11.82 2.96 -9.24
N PHE A 3 10.95 1.95 -9.34
CA PHE A 3 11.12 0.68 -8.65
C PHE A 3 11.49 -0.45 -9.61
N VAL A 4 12.14 -1.49 -9.09
CA VAL A 4 12.43 -2.72 -9.83
C VAL A 4 11.18 -3.59 -9.87
N CYS A 5 10.78 -4.04 -11.06
CA CYS A 5 9.67 -4.97 -11.17
C CYS A 5 10.07 -6.37 -10.66
N PRO A 6 9.29 -7.02 -9.78
CA PRO A 6 9.62 -8.35 -9.26
C PRO A 6 9.39 -9.48 -10.29
N GLN A 7 8.78 -9.18 -11.44
CA GLN A 7 8.45 -10.17 -12.48
C GLN A 7 9.44 -10.16 -13.64
N CYS A 8 9.70 -8.99 -14.25
CA CYS A 8 10.68 -8.88 -15.34
C CYS A 8 12.06 -8.44 -14.88
N LEU A 9 12.24 -8.05 -13.61
CA LEU A 9 13.48 -7.53 -13.02
C LEU A 9 13.98 -6.24 -13.67
N GLU A 10 13.20 -5.64 -14.56
CA GLU A 10 13.56 -4.40 -15.24
C GLU A 10 13.54 -3.23 -14.27
N THR A 11 14.63 -2.48 -14.27
CA THR A 11 14.84 -1.35 -13.37
C THR A 11 14.03 -0.14 -13.81
N GLY A 12 13.22 0.40 -12.90
CA GLY A 12 12.48 1.64 -13.12
C GLY A 12 11.25 1.48 -13.98
N SER A 13 10.83 0.23 -14.17
CA SER A 13 9.61 -0.12 -14.90
C SER A 13 8.38 -0.14 -14.00
N LEU A 14 8.54 -0.25 -12.67
CA LEU A 14 7.43 -0.37 -11.74
C LEU A 14 7.05 1.01 -11.17
N GLU A 15 5.81 1.42 -11.42
CA GLU A 15 5.27 2.73 -11.06
C GLU A 15 4.08 2.61 -10.10
N ILE A 16 3.88 3.62 -9.26
CA ILE A 16 2.68 3.74 -8.42
C ILE A 16 1.63 4.49 -9.24
N THR A 17 0.57 3.79 -9.63
CA THR A 17 -0.51 4.34 -10.47
C THR A 17 -1.62 5.00 -9.67
N GLN A 18 -1.86 4.53 -8.45
CA GLN A 18 -2.86 5.06 -7.54
C GLN A 18 -2.34 4.91 -6.11
N ALA A 19 -2.76 5.80 -5.22
CA ALA A 19 -2.43 5.74 -3.81
C ALA A 19 -3.60 6.26 -3.00
N ILE A 20 -3.76 5.73 -1.80
CA ILE A 20 -4.64 6.24 -0.77
C ILE A 20 -3.88 6.29 0.55
N GLN A 21 -3.87 7.45 1.19
CA GLN A 21 -3.34 7.62 2.52
C GLN A 21 -4.43 7.23 3.51
N LEU A 22 -4.13 6.26 4.37
CA LEU A 22 -5.02 5.81 5.42
C LEU A 22 -4.78 6.69 6.67
N PRO A 23 -5.78 6.80 7.57
CA PRO A 23 -5.60 7.46 8.86
C PRO A 23 -4.47 6.80 9.65
N GLU A 24 -3.80 7.59 10.49
CA GLU A 24 -2.84 7.05 11.45
C GLU A 24 -3.52 5.98 12.32
N ASP A 25 -2.76 4.94 12.68
CA ASP A 25 -3.20 3.90 13.61
C ASP A 25 -2.27 3.86 14.84
N GLU A 26 -2.54 2.98 15.80
CA GLU A 26 -1.73 2.89 17.03
C GLU A 26 -0.31 2.32 16.79
N CYS A 27 -0.06 1.73 15.62
CA CYS A 27 1.20 1.09 15.23
C CYS A 27 2.05 1.92 14.23
N SER A 28 1.40 2.78 13.44
CA SER A 28 1.94 3.45 12.27
C SER A 28 1.48 4.90 12.23
N GLY A 29 2.43 5.81 12.04
CA GLY A 29 2.13 7.22 11.79
C GLY A 29 1.56 7.39 10.39
N ASP A 30 2.42 7.31 9.38
CA ASP A 30 2.00 7.42 7.99
C ASP A 30 1.78 6.04 7.37
N LEU A 31 0.55 5.79 6.92
CA LEU A 31 0.16 4.55 6.24
C LEU A 31 -0.42 4.86 4.86
N MET A 32 0.14 4.25 3.83
CA MET A 32 -0.29 4.46 2.44
C MET A 32 -0.42 3.13 1.71
N LEU A 33 -1.61 2.90 1.17
CA LEU A 33 -1.88 1.79 0.26
C LEU A 33 -1.77 2.29 -1.18
N GLN A 34 -0.98 1.59 -1.97
CA GLN A 34 -0.58 1.98 -3.32
C GLN A 34 -0.90 0.86 -4.30
N VAL A 35 -1.30 1.22 -5.50
CA VAL A 35 -1.47 0.30 -6.62
C VAL A 35 -0.29 0.47 -7.54
N ILE A 36 0.44 -0.61 -7.78
CA ILE A 36 1.65 -0.62 -8.59
C ILE A 36 1.41 -1.32 -9.92
N GLU A 37 2.03 -0.80 -10.97
CA GLU A 37 1.98 -1.37 -12.32
C GLU A 37 3.34 -1.28 -13.00
N CYS A 38 3.74 -2.35 -13.69
CA CYS A 38 4.95 -2.37 -14.49
C CYS A 38 4.65 -1.94 -15.92
N THR A 39 5.33 -0.90 -16.39
CA THR A 39 5.19 -0.37 -17.76
C THR A 39 5.72 -1.30 -18.85
N GLN A 40 6.51 -2.32 -18.48
CA GLN A 40 7.15 -3.24 -19.43
C GLN A 40 6.41 -4.58 -19.55
N CYS A 41 6.11 -5.24 -18.41
CA CYS A 41 5.49 -6.55 -18.39
C CYS A 41 4.03 -6.55 -17.94
N HIS A 42 3.44 -5.37 -17.68
CA HIS A 42 2.07 -5.20 -17.19
C HIS A 42 1.76 -5.95 -15.89
N PHE A 43 2.80 -6.32 -15.14
CA PHE A 43 2.63 -6.81 -13.78
C PHE A 43 1.89 -5.77 -12.96
N THR A 44 0.92 -6.20 -12.15
CA THR A 44 0.18 -5.33 -11.25
C THR A 44 0.12 -5.93 -9.86
N GLY A 45 0.03 -5.06 -8.86
CA GLY A 45 -0.04 -5.48 -7.47
C GLY A 45 -0.37 -4.33 -6.54
N LEU A 46 -0.29 -4.59 -5.24
CA LEU A 46 -0.42 -3.58 -4.21
C LEU A 46 0.95 -3.31 -3.58
N ALA A 47 1.13 -2.11 -3.05
CA ALA A 47 2.25 -1.80 -2.17
C ALA A 47 1.74 -1.07 -0.94
N VAL A 48 2.32 -1.37 0.19
CA VAL A 48 2.03 -0.72 1.48
C VAL A 48 3.29 0.01 1.90
N TYR A 49 3.16 1.30 2.10
CA TYR A 49 4.14 2.12 2.79
C TYR A 49 3.63 2.38 4.20
N ALA A 50 4.45 2.09 5.22
CA ALA A 50 4.13 2.35 6.62
C ALA A 50 5.36 2.94 7.33
N GLU A 51 5.17 4.04 8.04
CA GLU A 51 6.15 4.57 9.01
C GLU A 51 5.76 4.11 10.41
N GLU A 52 6.55 3.22 10.99
CA GLU A 52 6.35 2.70 12.33
C GLU A 52 6.92 3.68 13.36
N ARG A 53 6.10 4.04 14.36
CA ARG A 53 6.53 4.89 15.48
C ARG A 53 7.01 4.01 16.63
N HIS A 54 8.32 3.80 16.73
CA HIS A 54 8.92 3.16 17.91
C HIS A 54 9.13 4.18 19.02
N SER A 55 8.25 4.16 20.03
CA SER A 55 8.22 5.08 21.18
C SER A 55 9.44 5.00 22.12
N ALA A 56 10.43 4.14 21.85
CA ALA A 56 11.55 3.88 22.75
C ALA A 56 12.90 4.48 22.32
N LEU A 57 13.09 4.89 21.05
CA LEU A 57 14.44 5.19 20.53
C LEU A 57 14.54 6.37 19.54
N ASP A 58 13.47 7.11 19.25
CA ASP A 58 13.48 8.22 18.24
C ASP A 58 13.96 7.78 16.84
N THR A 59 13.95 6.49 16.56
CA THR A 59 14.25 5.91 15.25
C THR A 59 12.95 5.66 14.51
N ILE A 60 12.77 6.36 13.40
CA ILE A 60 11.68 6.12 12.45
C ILE A 60 12.09 4.92 11.60
N ASP A 61 11.42 3.80 11.78
CA ASP A 61 11.51 2.65 10.88
C ASP A 61 10.39 2.77 9.85
N TRP A 62 10.72 2.65 8.57
CA TRP A 62 9.74 2.64 7.50
C TRP A 62 9.79 1.33 6.73
N LYS A 63 8.63 0.85 6.30
CA LYS A 63 8.48 -0.38 5.52
C LYS A 63 7.77 -0.04 4.22
N HIS A 64 8.34 -0.50 3.10
CA HIS A 64 7.70 -0.45 1.80
C HIS A 64 7.65 -1.84 1.18
N ILE A 65 6.49 -2.48 1.29
CA ILE A 65 6.30 -3.89 0.92
C ILE A 65 5.29 -3.97 -0.22
N GLY A 66 5.66 -4.65 -1.29
CA GLY A 66 4.79 -4.99 -2.40
C GLY A 66 4.12 -6.34 -2.18
N TYR A 67 2.91 -6.50 -2.68
CA TYR A 67 2.10 -7.72 -2.57
C TYR A 67 1.57 -8.11 -3.95
N ARG A 68 1.72 -9.39 -4.27
CA ARG A 68 1.02 -10.04 -5.37
C ARG A 68 -0.38 -10.37 -4.88
N VAL A 69 -1.39 -9.86 -5.56
CA VAL A 69 -2.79 -10.07 -5.22
C VAL A 69 -3.56 -10.53 -6.44
N ALA A 70 -4.64 -11.27 -6.22
CA ALA A 70 -5.54 -11.66 -7.28
C ALA A 70 -6.07 -10.43 -8.06
N ALA A 71 -6.30 -10.59 -9.36
CA ALA A 71 -6.75 -9.49 -10.22
C ALA A 71 -8.11 -8.91 -9.78
N ALA A 72 -8.99 -9.73 -9.21
CA ALA A 72 -10.29 -9.31 -8.67
C ALA A 72 -10.12 -8.37 -7.46
N ASP A 73 -9.23 -8.73 -6.54
CA ASP A 73 -8.92 -7.94 -5.35
C ASP A 73 -8.25 -6.61 -5.72
N LEU A 74 -7.31 -6.65 -6.66
CA LEU A 74 -6.70 -5.45 -7.20
C LEU A 74 -7.75 -4.51 -7.82
N ALA A 75 -8.70 -5.06 -8.58
CA ALA A 75 -9.76 -4.27 -9.19
C ALA A 75 -10.67 -3.63 -8.13
N ALA A 76 -10.96 -4.35 -7.04
CA ALA A 76 -11.73 -3.83 -5.90
C ALA A 76 -10.99 -2.66 -5.22
N VAL A 77 -9.70 -2.81 -4.91
CA VAL A 77 -8.89 -1.74 -4.32
C VAL A 77 -8.80 -0.53 -5.25
N ARG A 78 -8.53 -0.74 -6.55
CA ARG A 78 -8.54 0.34 -7.55
C ARG A 78 -9.87 1.09 -7.59
N HIS A 79 -10.98 0.37 -7.44
CA HIS A 79 -12.31 0.98 -7.39
C HIS A 79 -12.50 1.81 -6.11
N LEU A 80 -12.11 1.30 -4.95
CA LEU A 80 -12.18 2.02 -3.68
C LEU A 80 -11.36 3.31 -3.72
N ILE A 81 -10.10 3.25 -4.18
CA ILE A 81 -9.23 4.44 -4.27
C ILE A 81 -9.85 5.50 -5.19
N ARG A 82 -10.38 5.11 -6.37
CA ARG A 82 -11.02 6.05 -7.31
C ARG A 82 -12.29 6.70 -6.78
N ASN A 83 -13.03 6.00 -5.93
CA ASN A 83 -14.27 6.52 -5.35
C ASN A 83 -14.03 7.43 -4.15
N CYS A 84 -12.79 7.49 -3.65
CA CYS A 84 -12.44 8.44 -2.61
C CYS A 84 -12.40 9.86 -3.21
N PRO A 85 -13.11 10.84 -2.62
CA PRO A 85 -13.08 12.22 -3.10
C PRO A 85 -11.71 12.89 -2.87
N ASP A 86 -10.95 12.41 -1.89
CA ASP A 86 -9.66 12.97 -1.49
C ASP A 86 -8.74 11.85 -0.96
N PRO A 87 -8.14 11.04 -1.85
CA PRO A 87 -7.44 9.83 -1.46
C PRO A 87 -6.15 10.09 -0.68
N LEU A 88 -5.57 11.29 -0.78
CA LEU A 88 -4.34 11.65 -0.06
C LEU A 88 -4.64 12.37 1.26
N ASN A 89 -5.91 12.47 1.66
CA ASN A 89 -6.29 13.08 2.92
C ASN A 89 -6.58 11.99 3.96
N PRO A 90 -5.69 11.79 4.96
CA PRO A 90 -5.86 10.76 5.98
C PRO A 90 -7.08 11.02 6.88
N HIS A 91 -7.63 12.24 6.88
CA HIS A 91 -8.84 12.57 7.65
C HIS A 91 -10.13 12.39 6.84
N CYS A 92 -10.05 11.85 5.62
CA CYS A 92 -11.21 11.58 4.81
C CYS A 92 -12.07 10.46 5.43
N THR A 93 -13.35 10.75 5.65
CA THR A 93 -14.31 9.83 6.27
C THR A 93 -15.19 9.10 5.25
N CYS A 94 -14.74 9.03 3.99
CA CYS A 94 -15.52 8.41 2.93
C CYS A 94 -15.64 6.88 3.11
N ALA A 95 -16.62 6.28 2.43
CA ALA A 95 -16.84 4.84 2.48
C ALA A 95 -15.61 4.02 2.03
N SER A 96 -14.82 4.53 1.10
CA SER A 96 -13.59 3.87 0.65
C SER A 96 -12.54 3.80 1.75
N HIS A 97 -12.31 4.91 2.47
CA HIS A 97 -11.42 4.93 3.63
C HIS A 97 -11.96 4.01 4.72
N ALA A 98 -13.24 4.11 5.08
CA ALA A 98 -13.84 3.24 6.09
C ALA A 98 -13.74 1.74 5.75
N HIS A 99 -13.74 1.37 4.47
CA HIS A 99 -13.60 -0.02 4.03
C HIS A 99 -12.15 -0.52 4.10
N LEU A 100 -11.19 0.34 3.75
CA LEU A 100 -9.75 0.01 3.72
C LEU A 100 -9.08 0.12 5.10
N VAL A 101 -9.66 0.91 6.00
CA VAL A 101 -9.21 1.08 7.39
C VAL A 101 -9.88 0.03 8.25
N ARG A 102 -9.26 -1.16 8.27
CA ARG A 102 -9.61 -2.21 9.22
C ARG A 102 -8.54 -2.28 10.28
N LEU A 103 -8.94 -2.03 11.51
CA LEU A 103 -8.08 -2.13 12.67
C LEU A 103 -8.35 -3.44 13.39
N ASP A 104 -7.30 -4.04 13.95
CA ASP A 104 -7.41 -5.18 14.85
C ASP A 104 -7.82 -4.75 16.28
N ALA A 105 -7.84 -5.71 17.22
CA ALA A 105 -8.20 -5.44 18.61
C ALA A 105 -7.20 -4.53 19.35
N SER A 106 -5.98 -4.37 18.83
CA SER A 106 -4.96 -3.44 19.32
C SER A 106 -5.07 -2.04 18.70
N GLY A 107 -5.98 -1.84 17.74
CA GLY A 107 -6.08 -0.57 17.01
C GLY A 107 -5.05 -0.42 15.90
N CYS A 108 -4.40 -1.51 15.47
CA CYS A 108 -3.41 -1.50 14.40
C CYS A 108 -4.04 -1.95 13.09
N TRP A 109 -3.62 -1.36 11.97
CA TRP A 109 -4.14 -1.71 10.67
C TRP A 109 -3.86 -3.18 10.36
N GLN A 110 -4.93 -3.92 10.12
CA GLN A 110 -4.86 -5.34 9.90
C GLN A 110 -4.28 -5.68 8.52
N GLY A 111 -4.13 -4.70 7.64
CA GLY A 111 -3.51 -4.91 6.35
C GLY A 111 -4.45 -5.50 5.31
N LEU A 112 -3.90 -6.44 4.54
CA LEU A 112 -4.57 -7.04 3.39
C LEU A 112 -5.24 -8.39 3.71
N VAL A 113 -5.68 -8.63 4.95
CA VAL A 113 -6.18 -9.97 5.41
C VAL A 113 -7.33 -10.51 4.57
N GLU A 114 -8.17 -9.63 4.02
CA GLU A 114 -9.30 -10.06 3.18
C GLU A 114 -8.95 -10.30 1.72
N PHE A 115 -7.76 -9.93 1.30
CA PHE A 115 -7.30 -10.12 -0.07
C PHE A 115 -6.49 -11.41 -0.17
N GLU A 116 -6.65 -12.10 -1.29
CA GLU A 116 -5.86 -13.28 -1.60
C GLU A 116 -4.45 -12.83 -2.02
N VAL A 117 -3.56 -12.75 -1.03
CA VAL A 117 -2.15 -12.42 -1.22
C VAL A 117 -1.39 -13.70 -1.61
N GLU A 118 -0.88 -13.73 -2.83
CA GLU A 118 -0.08 -14.86 -3.35
C GLU A 118 1.37 -14.82 -2.83
N GLY A 119 1.84 -13.64 -2.41
CA GLY A 119 3.15 -13.44 -1.81
C GLY A 119 3.55 -11.97 -1.73
N ASP A 120 4.53 -11.68 -0.89
CA ASP A 120 5.11 -10.36 -0.73
C ASP A 120 6.49 -10.23 -1.42
N PHE A 121 6.92 -8.98 -1.61
CA PHE A 121 8.26 -8.64 -2.09
C PHE A 121 8.66 -7.26 -1.58
N ALA A 122 9.96 -7.06 -1.34
CA ALA A 122 10.46 -5.74 -0.99
C ALA A 122 10.37 -4.76 -2.19
N MET A 123 9.85 -3.56 -1.95
CA MET A 123 9.87 -2.49 -2.95
C MET A 123 11.30 -1.94 -3.07
N ARG A 124 12.06 -2.44 -4.05
CA ARG A 124 13.45 -2.03 -4.27
C ARG A 124 13.50 -0.76 -5.11
N MET A 125 13.99 0.32 -4.51
CA MET A 125 14.32 1.55 -5.22
C MET A 125 15.63 1.40 -5.99
N ILE A 126 15.70 2.07 -7.13
CA ILE A 126 16.97 2.30 -7.83
C ILE A 126 17.49 3.67 -7.40
N ALA A 127 18.69 3.69 -6.84
CA ALA A 127 19.40 4.90 -6.44
C ALA A 127 19.90 5.69 -7.64
#